data_AF-A0AAW0Z3M7-F1
#
_entry.id   AF-A0AAW0Z3M7-F1
#
_cell.length_a   1.000
_cell.length_b   1.000
_cell.length_c   1.000
_cell.angle_alpha   90.00
_cell.angle_beta   90.00
_cell.angle_gamma   90.00
#
_symmetry.space_group_name_H-M   'P 1'
#
loop_
_entity.id
_entity.type
_entity.pdbx_description
1 polymer ?
#
loop_
_entity_poly.entity_id
_entity_poly.type
_entity_poly.pdbx_seq_one_letter_code
_entity_poly.pdbx_strand_id
1 'polypeptide(L)'
;MANIVSPSSRYHGDSIVAGVNDHHFVLRITDGTSVSRLNHDGFTASHDDFEDPIPGRIWRSDHHYKHDNTEWLDEYDYEKIVKHVNGGWVGYRARSGGQSRWISTSASFEWTIWEIARRLEKLGRSKVYMTIITRWDRYSDRYRGLKDVQFPAASLLEDYLEDVYYGDVEAVEALRFARASSEMLYYGRIFAKNIVETTKWTADLIAYHAPPCDLPDYCYIPRKHWYHGQTWLDRLVWDPSVDTSRVAKHQMAARRDQLERSRR
;
A
#
# COMPACT_ATOMS: atom_id res chain seq x y z
N MET A 1 -8.35 25.69 -0.48
CA MET A 1 -7.33 24.62 -0.55
C MET A 1 -8.03 23.31 -0.28
N ALA A 2 -8.05 22.39 -1.24
CA ALA A 2 -8.84 21.17 -1.12
C ALA A 2 -8.33 20.32 0.04
N ASN A 3 -9.23 19.91 0.94
CA ASN A 3 -8.93 18.90 1.94
C ASN A 3 -8.51 17.62 1.20
N ILE A 4 -7.20 17.33 1.15
CA ILE A 4 -6.66 16.11 0.53
C ILE A 4 -7.23 14.87 1.26
N VAL A 5 -7.59 15.03 2.54
CA VAL A 5 -8.23 14.00 3.36
C VAL A 5 -9.75 14.19 3.35
N SER A 6 -10.47 13.26 2.76
CA SER A 6 -11.92 13.17 2.80
C SER A 6 -12.39 12.28 3.95
N PRO A 7 -13.50 12.62 4.65
CA PRO A 7 -14.10 11.74 5.65
C PRO A 7 -14.73 10.49 5.03
N SER A 8 -15.13 10.55 3.76
CA SER A 8 -15.66 9.42 2.99
C SER A 8 -14.99 9.32 1.63
N SER A 9 -14.84 8.10 1.13
CA SER A 9 -14.37 7.81 -0.22
C SER A 9 -15.47 8.14 -1.23
N ARG A 10 -15.08 8.62 -2.41
CA ARG A 10 -15.99 8.68 -3.56
C ARG A 10 -16.14 7.34 -4.29
N TYR A 11 -15.36 6.32 -3.90
CA TYR A 11 -15.37 4.98 -4.45
C TYR A 11 -15.96 3.99 -3.44
N HIS A 12 -16.80 3.08 -3.92
CA HIS A 12 -17.13 1.88 -3.14
C HIS A 12 -15.93 0.93 -3.15
N GLY A 13 -15.81 0.08 -2.13
CA GLY A 13 -14.73 -0.90 -2.01
C GLY A 13 -14.62 -1.80 -3.24
N ASP A 14 -15.73 -2.24 -3.83
CA ASP A 14 -15.73 -3.03 -5.07
C ASP A 14 -15.10 -2.28 -6.26
N SER A 15 -15.32 -0.96 -6.36
CA SER A 15 -14.69 -0.13 -7.40
C SER A 15 -13.19 0.02 -7.19
N ILE A 16 -12.75 0.09 -5.92
CA ILE A 16 -11.31 0.12 -5.60
C ILE A 16 -10.68 -1.24 -5.92
N VAL A 17 -11.35 -2.35 -5.57
CA VAL A 17 -10.91 -3.71 -5.91
C VAL A 17 -10.75 -3.87 -7.43
N ALA A 18 -11.76 -3.46 -8.21
CA ALA A 18 -11.67 -3.48 -9.67
C ALA A 18 -10.50 -2.64 -10.18
N GLY A 19 -10.35 -1.40 -9.71
CA GLY A 19 -9.25 -0.54 -10.14
C GLY A 19 -7.86 -1.07 -9.76
N VAL A 20 -7.72 -1.76 -8.63
CA VAL A 20 -6.46 -2.44 -8.26
C VAL A 20 -6.20 -3.65 -9.15
N ASN A 21 -7.21 -4.48 -9.42
CA ASN A 21 -7.09 -5.67 -10.28
C ASN A 21 -6.80 -5.31 -11.75
N ASP A 22 -7.36 -4.19 -12.22
CA ASP A 22 -7.14 -3.67 -13.57
C ASP A 22 -5.84 -2.83 -13.68
N HIS A 23 -5.00 -2.85 -12.64
CA HIS A 23 -3.75 -2.08 -12.56
C HIS A 23 -3.90 -0.56 -12.68
N HIS A 24 -5.12 -0.03 -12.50
CA HIS A 24 -5.40 1.41 -12.50
C HIS A 24 -5.08 2.08 -11.16
N PHE A 25 -5.11 1.34 -10.05
CA PHE A 25 -4.86 1.87 -8.71
C PHE A 25 -3.79 1.08 -7.95
N VAL A 26 -3.08 1.80 -7.09
CA VAL A 26 -2.38 1.25 -5.93
C VAL A 26 -2.77 2.02 -4.69
N LEU A 27 -2.58 1.40 -3.54
CA LEU A 27 -3.04 1.90 -2.25
C LEU A 27 -1.83 2.17 -1.35
N ARG A 28 -1.84 3.32 -0.69
CA ARG A 28 -0.82 3.66 0.30
C ARG A 28 -1.46 3.86 1.66
N ILE A 29 -0.99 3.10 2.65
CA ILE A 29 -1.37 3.27 4.05
C ILE A 29 -0.40 4.24 4.71
N THR A 30 -0.90 5.20 5.47
CA THR A 30 -0.06 6.03 6.34
C THR A 30 -0.68 6.24 7.72
N ASP A 31 0.16 6.44 8.74
CA ASP A 31 -0.24 6.88 10.07
C ASP A 31 0.83 7.79 10.68
N GLY A 32 0.75 8.08 12.00
CA GLY A 32 1.73 8.94 12.67
C GLY A 32 3.19 8.45 12.61
N THR A 33 3.41 7.16 12.34
CA THR A 33 4.73 6.54 12.23
C THR A 33 5.26 6.40 10.81
N SER A 34 4.45 6.71 9.79
CA SER A 34 4.91 6.71 8.41
C SER A 34 5.98 7.77 8.17
N VAL A 35 7.10 7.35 7.56
CA VAL A 35 8.23 8.24 7.25
C VAL A 35 7.91 9.14 6.05
N SER A 36 7.55 8.55 4.90
CA SER A 36 7.11 9.32 3.73
C SER A 36 5.66 9.75 3.89
N ARG A 37 5.44 10.97 4.38
CA ARG A 37 4.11 11.55 4.60
C ARG A 37 3.53 12.13 3.31
N LEU A 38 2.23 12.36 3.34
CA LEU A 38 1.50 13.02 2.27
C LEU A 38 1.64 14.54 2.41
N ASN A 39 2.13 15.17 1.35
CA ASN A 39 2.40 16.60 1.25
C ASN A 39 1.55 17.19 0.12
N HIS A 40 1.61 18.51 -0.08
CA HIS A 40 0.94 19.18 -1.20
C HIS A 40 1.44 18.69 -2.57
N ASP A 41 2.71 18.26 -2.66
CA ASP A 41 3.32 17.73 -3.88
C ASP A 41 3.17 16.20 -4.04
N GLY A 42 2.53 15.54 -3.08
CA GLY A 42 2.38 14.09 -3.03
C GLY A 42 3.26 13.43 -1.97
N PHE A 43 3.84 12.26 -2.27
CA PHE A 43 4.75 11.56 -1.34
C PHE A 43 6.20 11.71 -1.77
N THR A 44 7.09 11.83 -0.78
CA THR A 44 8.54 11.91 -0.99
C THR A 44 9.23 10.86 -0.13
N ALA A 45 10.19 10.14 -0.72
CA ALA A 45 11.00 9.14 -0.06
C ALA A 45 11.87 9.81 1.01
N SER A 46 12.30 9.05 2.02
CA SER A 46 12.97 9.64 3.18
C SER A 46 14.47 9.81 3.03
N HIS A 47 15.01 9.56 1.83
CA HIS A 47 16.43 9.67 1.53
C HIS A 47 16.82 11.10 1.17
N ASP A 48 18.03 11.52 1.56
CA ASP A 48 18.55 12.89 1.43
C ASP A 48 18.52 13.42 -0.01
N ASP A 49 18.80 12.54 -0.98
CA ASP A 49 18.60 12.81 -2.42
C ASP A 49 17.22 13.40 -2.79
N PHE A 50 16.20 13.26 -1.92
CA PHE A 50 14.84 13.74 -2.15
C PHE A 50 14.34 14.73 -1.10
N GLU A 51 15.15 15.17 -0.14
CA GLU A 51 14.71 16.11 0.90
C GLU A 51 14.25 17.46 0.31
N ASP A 52 14.96 17.95 -0.70
CA ASP A 52 14.62 19.19 -1.37
C ASP A 52 13.59 18.99 -2.50
N PRO A 53 12.69 19.96 -2.75
CA PRO A 53 11.79 19.92 -3.89
C PRO A 53 12.57 19.86 -5.21
N ILE A 54 12.72 18.66 -5.78
CA ILE A 54 13.37 18.50 -7.10
C ILE A 54 12.45 19.11 -8.16
N PRO A 55 12.90 20.13 -8.92
CA PRO A 55 12.14 20.68 -10.03
C PRO A 55 11.80 19.59 -11.05
N GLY A 56 10.59 19.62 -11.60
CA GLY A 56 10.13 18.57 -12.52
C GLY A 56 11.02 18.37 -13.76
N ARG A 57 11.72 19.42 -14.21
CA ARG A 57 12.71 19.31 -15.30
C ARG A 57 13.91 18.44 -14.91
N ILE A 58 14.40 18.59 -13.68
CA ILE A 58 15.52 17.82 -13.12
C ILE A 58 15.06 16.37 -12.93
N TRP A 59 13.90 16.14 -12.31
CA TRP A 59 13.31 14.81 -12.18
C TRP A 59 13.23 14.06 -13.52
N ARG A 60 12.79 14.77 -14.56
CA ARG A 60 12.71 14.22 -15.92
C ARG A 60 14.06 13.81 -16.47
N SER A 61 15.06 14.67 -16.32
CA SER A 61 16.42 14.40 -16.78
C SER A 61 17.00 13.18 -16.08
N ASP A 62 16.87 13.13 -14.75
CA ASP A 62 17.72 12.29 -13.91
C ASP A 62 17.05 10.96 -13.54
N HIS A 63 15.74 10.81 -13.79
CA HIS A 63 15.01 9.61 -13.34
C HIS A 63 14.07 9.00 -14.39
N HIS A 64 13.70 9.70 -15.46
CA HIS A 64 12.78 9.08 -16.43
C HIS A 64 13.36 7.86 -17.16
N TYR A 65 14.69 7.77 -17.29
CA TYR A 65 15.35 6.60 -17.88
C TYR A 65 15.20 5.34 -17.02
N LYS A 66 14.86 5.49 -15.73
CA LYS A 66 14.62 4.40 -14.78
C LYS A 66 13.24 3.77 -14.96
N HIS A 67 12.33 4.41 -15.69
CA HIS A 67 10.99 3.86 -15.92
C HIS A 67 11.09 2.59 -16.78
N ASP A 68 10.51 1.48 -16.31
CA ASP A 68 10.57 0.15 -16.95
C ASP A 68 12.00 -0.38 -17.20
N ASN A 69 12.99 0.16 -16.50
CA ASN A 69 14.39 -0.26 -16.62
C ASN A 69 14.97 -0.53 -15.23
N THR A 70 15.49 -1.73 -15.01
CA THR A 70 16.16 -2.16 -13.77
C THR A 70 17.68 -2.23 -13.89
N GLU A 71 18.27 -2.00 -15.06
CA GLU A 71 19.73 -2.07 -15.30
C GLU A 71 20.55 -1.04 -14.50
N TRP A 72 19.89 0.00 -13.98
CA TRP A 72 20.54 0.99 -13.14
C TRP A 72 20.66 0.55 -11.67
N LEU A 73 19.99 -0.54 -11.28
CA LEU A 73 20.09 -1.12 -9.95
C LEU A 73 21.34 -1.99 -9.90
N ASP A 74 22.17 -1.77 -8.89
CA ASP A 74 23.28 -2.64 -8.55
C ASP A 74 22.95 -3.52 -7.33
N GLU A 75 23.88 -4.41 -6.96
CA GLU A 75 23.75 -5.28 -5.78
C GLU A 75 23.46 -4.47 -4.50
N TYR A 76 24.06 -3.28 -4.37
CA TYR A 76 23.85 -2.41 -3.23
C TYR A 76 22.41 -1.86 -3.17
N ASP A 77 21.84 -1.46 -4.31
CA ASP A 77 20.44 -1.03 -4.39
C ASP A 77 19.48 -2.18 -4.02
N TYR A 78 19.76 -3.42 -4.46
CA TYR A 78 18.94 -4.59 -4.09
C TYR A 78 18.98 -4.88 -2.58
N GLU A 79 20.15 -4.86 -1.94
CA GLU A 79 20.22 -4.98 -0.48
C GLU A 79 19.38 -3.92 0.23
N LYS A 80 19.35 -2.69 -0.30
CA LYS A 80 18.55 -1.60 0.25
C LYS A 80 17.06 -1.83 0.05
N ILE A 81 16.65 -2.43 -1.07
CA ILE A 81 15.27 -2.88 -1.31
C ILE A 81 14.89 -3.96 -0.29
N VAL A 82 15.73 -5.00 -0.10
CA VAL A 82 15.52 -6.05 0.91
C VAL A 82 15.31 -5.42 2.30
N LYS A 83 16.23 -4.55 2.71
CA LYS A 83 16.15 -3.84 4.00
C LYS A 83 14.92 -2.94 4.10
N HIS A 84 14.50 -2.30 3.01
CA HIS A 84 13.29 -1.48 2.97
C HIS A 84 12.02 -2.31 3.17
N VAL A 85 11.88 -3.39 2.41
CA VAL A 85 10.73 -4.30 2.46
C VAL A 85 10.64 -4.98 3.85
N ASN A 86 11.75 -5.53 4.35
CA ASN A 86 11.79 -6.16 5.68
C ASN A 86 11.67 -5.17 6.84
N GLY A 87 12.22 -3.97 6.67
CA GLY A 87 12.12 -2.91 7.67
C GLY A 87 10.67 -2.50 7.95
N GLY A 88 9.77 -2.77 7.00
CA GLY A 88 8.37 -2.41 7.07
C GLY A 88 8.20 -0.95 7.46
N TRP A 89 7.21 -0.66 8.30
CA TRP A 89 6.83 0.72 8.64
C TRP A 89 7.52 1.29 9.88
N VAL A 90 8.13 0.44 10.72
CA VAL A 90 8.70 0.84 12.03
C VAL A 90 10.18 0.46 12.15
N GLY A 91 10.64 -0.59 11.47
CA GLY A 91 11.98 -1.17 11.62
C GLY A 91 13.09 -0.47 10.84
N TYR A 92 12.77 0.22 9.74
CA TYR A 92 13.80 0.84 8.89
C TYR A 92 14.60 1.94 9.63
N ARG A 93 13.96 2.69 10.53
CA ARG A 93 14.64 3.70 11.35
C ARG A 93 15.58 3.12 12.39
N ALA A 94 15.31 1.93 12.91
CA ALA A 94 16.09 1.35 14.00
C ALA A 94 17.37 0.64 13.54
N ARG A 95 17.41 0.14 12.29
CA ARG A 95 18.53 -0.70 11.80
C ARG A 95 19.37 -0.09 10.67
N SER A 96 18.83 0.85 9.89
CA SER A 96 19.45 1.25 8.60
C SER A 96 19.80 2.73 8.48
N GLY A 97 19.68 3.52 9.57
CA GLY A 97 19.83 4.98 9.49
C GLY A 97 18.59 5.73 8.97
N GLY A 98 17.47 5.05 8.70
CA GLY A 98 16.15 5.68 8.55
C GLY A 98 15.81 6.32 7.19
N GLN A 99 16.73 6.31 6.23
CA GLN A 99 16.57 6.93 4.92
C GLN A 99 16.41 5.88 3.79
N SER A 100 15.23 5.82 3.18
CA SER A 100 14.98 4.93 2.04
C SER A 100 14.65 5.74 0.80
N ARG A 101 15.18 5.33 -0.34
CA ARG A 101 14.82 5.86 -1.66
C ARG A 101 13.45 5.37 -2.14
N TRP A 102 12.84 4.44 -1.42
CA TRP A 102 11.63 3.75 -1.82
C TRP A 102 10.42 4.14 -0.97
N ILE A 103 9.25 4.16 -1.60
CA ILE A 103 7.97 4.44 -1.00
C ILE A 103 7.07 3.22 -1.22
N SER A 104 6.71 2.52 -0.15
CA SER A 104 5.85 1.32 -0.22
C SER A 104 4.40 1.64 -0.52
N THR A 105 3.81 0.90 -1.45
CA THR A 105 2.37 0.88 -1.74
C THR A 105 1.93 -0.57 -1.95
N SER A 106 0.62 -0.82 -2.01
CA SER A 106 0.05 -2.16 -2.20
C SER A 106 -0.89 -2.17 -3.40
N ALA A 107 -0.72 -3.17 -4.26
CA ALA A 107 -1.68 -3.56 -5.29
C ALA A 107 -2.65 -4.64 -4.77
N SER A 108 -2.99 -4.62 -3.47
CA SER A 108 -3.97 -5.53 -2.87
C SER A 108 -4.90 -4.77 -1.93
N PHE A 109 -6.17 -4.64 -2.33
CA PHE A 109 -7.19 -4.04 -1.47
C PHE A 109 -7.41 -4.87 -0.19
N GLU A 110 -7.48 -6.20 -0.31
CA GLU A 110 -7.64 -7.11 0.84
C GLU A 110 -6.53 -6.96 1.87
N TRP A 111 -5.27 -6.96 1.42
CA TRP A 111 -4.13 -6.77 2.31
C TRP A 111 -4.16 -5.37 2.95
N THR A 112 -4.56 -4.36 2.18
CA THR A 112 -4.66 -2.98 2.65
C THR A 112 -5.69 -2.86 3.78
N ILE A 113 -6.87 -3.45 3.63
CA ILE A 113 -7.91 -3.43 4.67
C ILE A 113 -7.46 -4.22 5.90
N TRP A 114 -6.82 -5.37 5.73
CA TRP A 114 -6.25 -6.12 6.85
C TRP A 114 -5.22 -5.29 7.64
N GLU A 115 -4.29 -4.61 6.97
CA GLU A 115 -3.25 -3.83 7.63
C GLU A 115 -3.82 -2.57 8.32
N ILE A 116 -4.84 -1.92 7.73
CA ILE A 116 -5.57 -0.82 8.38
C ILE A 116 -6.22 -1.32 9.67
N ALA A 117 -6.98 -2.43 9.60
CA ALA A 117 -7.67 -3.00 10.75
C ALA A 117 -6.69 -3.42 11.85
N ARG A 118 -5.58 -4.08 11.48
CA ARG A 118 -4.51 -4.47 12.42
C ARG A 118 -3.88 -3.25 13.09
N ARG A 119 -3.68 -2.14 12.39
CA ARG A 119 -3.12 -0.92 12.99
C ARG A 119 -4.06 -0.29 14.00
N LEU A 120 -5.35 -0.24 13.68
CA LEU A 120 -6.36 0.33 14.56
C LEU A 120 -6.51 -0.51 15.84
N GLU A 121 -6.69 -1.83 15.71
CA GLU A 121 -6.93 -2.73 16.83
C GLU A 121 -5.63 -3.17 17.53
N LYS A 122 -4.77 -3.91 16.83
CA LYS A 122 -3.59 -4.55 17.42
C LYS A 122 -2.51 -3.55 17.84
N LEU A 123 -2.31 -2.49 17.04
CA LEU A 123 -1.26 -1.49 17.29
C LEU A 123 -1.79 -0.23 17.97
N GLY A 124 -3.09 -0.17 18.30
CA GLY A 124 -3.71 0.93 19.03
C GLY A 124 -3.57 2.29 18.33
N ARG A 125 -3.56 2.33 16.99
CA ARG A 125 -3.55 3.59 16.25
C ARG A 125 -4.93 4.22 16.30
N SER A 126 -5.03 5.48 16.73
CA SER A 126 -6.30 6.21 16.73
C SER A 126 -6.83 6.50 15.32
N LYS A 127 -5.93 6.59 14.34
CA LYS A 127 -6.28 6.83 12.94
C LYS A 127 -5.25 6.26 11.99
N VAL A 128 -5.72 5.82 10.84
CA VAL A 128 -4.92 5.35 9.71
C VAL A 128 -5.47 6.03 8.45
N TYR A 129 -4.62 6.40 7.51
CA TYR A 129 -5.03 6.98 6.24
C TYR A 129 -4.78 5.99 5.11
N MET A 130 -5.74 5.87 4.21
CA MET A 130 -5.59 5.15 2.95
C MET A 130 -5.62 6.16 1.81
N THR A 131 -4.58 6.17 0.99
CA THR A 131 -4.49 7.00 -0.21
C THR A 131 -4.61 6.14 -1.44
N ILE A 132 -5.55 6.49 -2.32
CA ILE A 132 -5.70 5.87 -3.64
C ILE A 132 -4.82 6.64 -4.61
N ILE A 133 -3.96 5.92 -5.33
CA ILE A 133 -3.00 6.48 -6.28
C ILE A 133 -3.26 5.85 -7.64
N THR A 134 -3.39 6.68 -8.67
CA THR A 134 -3.46 6.20 -10.06
C THR A 134 -2.13 5.59 -10.45
N ARG A 135 -2.20 4.36 -10.95
CA ARG A 135 -1.08 3.59 -11.46
C ARG A 135 -1.13 3.59 -12.99
N TRP A 136 0.06 3.69 -13.59
CA TRP A 136 0.26 3.52 -15.02
C TRP A 136 1.31 2.44 -15.24
N ASP A 137 0.94 1.32 -15.84
CA ASP A 137 1.93 0.30 -16.20
C ASP A 137 2.86 0.79 -17.30
N ARG A 138 2.32 1.59 -18.23
CA ARG A 138 3.09 2.21 -19.28
C ARG A 138 2.53 3.58 -19.62
N TYR A 139 3.37 4.61 -19.54
CA TYR A 139 3.00 5.91 -20.08
C TYR A 139 3.07 5.87 -21.61
N SER A 140 2.09 6.50 -22.28
CA SER A 140 2.17 6.74 -23.72
C SER A 140 3.49 7.43 -24.09
N ASP A 141 4.08 7.08 -25.24
CA ASP A 141 5.29 7.74 -25.76
C ASP A 141 5.07 9.25 -26.01
N ARG A 142 3.81 9.67 -26.16
CA ARG A 142 3.42 11.08 -26.29
C ARG A 142 3.34 11.82 -24.96
N TYR A 143 3.38 11.11 -23.83
CA TYR A 143 3.27 11.70 -22.51
C TYR A 143 4.52 12.51 -22.16
N ARG A 144 4.35 13.83 -22.01
CA ARG A 144 5.42 14.77 -21.64
C ARG A 144 5.35 15.24 -20.19
N GLY A 145 4.47 14.67 -19.36
CA GLY A 145 4.39 15.00 -17.94
C GLY A 145 5.49 14.32 -17.12
N LEU A 146 5.54 14.62 -15.82
CA LEU A 146 6.39 13.88 -14.87
C LEU A 146 5.94 12.42 -14.76
N LYS A 147 6.86 11.47 -14.76
CA LYS A 147 6.51 10.07 -14.57
C LYS A 147 6.94 9.66 -13.16
N ASP A 148 6.02 9.00 -12.44
CA ASP A 148 6.43 8.22 -11.28
C ASP A 148 7.31 7.07 -11.76
N VAL A 149 8.28 6.65 -10.95
CA VAL A 149 9.12 5.47 -11.21
C VAL A 149 8.69 4.40 -10.22
N GLN A 150 8.16 3.28 -10.70
CA GLN A 150 7.54 2.26 -9.86
C GLN A 150 7.93 0.86 -10.33
N PHE A 151 8.02 -0.08 -9.40
CA PHE A 151 8.33 -1.48 -9.68
C PHE A 151 7.55 -2.42 -8.76
N PRO A 152 7.11 -3.59 -9.25
CA PRO A 152 6.69 -4.68 -8.38
C PRO A 152 7.85 -5.14 -7.51
N ALA A 153 7.71 -5.07 -6.18
CA ALA A 153 8.78 -5.43 -5.26
C ALA A 153 9.19 -6.90 -5.41
N ALA A 154 8.21 -7.78 -5.65
CA ALA A 154 8.44 -9.21 -5.81
C ALA A 154 9.34 -9.51 -7.02
N SER A 155 9.12 -8.83 -8.15
CA SER A 155 9.95 -9.01 -9.35
C SER A 155 11.40 -8.60 -9.11
N LEU A 156 11.63 -7.42 -8.50
CA LEU A 156 12.99 -6.99 -8.15
C LEU A 156 13.72 -7.98 -7.23
N LEU A 157 13.00 -8.55 -6.26
CA LEU A 157 13.58 -9.50 -5.31
C LEU A 157 13.78 -10.89 -5.91
N GLU A 158 12.97 -11.28 -6.89
CA GLU A 158 13.15 -12.50 -7.68
C GLU A 158 14.43 -12.39 -8.53
N ASP A 159 14.59 -11.30 -9.28
CA ASP A 159 15.79 -11.03 -10.08
C ASP A 159 17.06 -11.08 -9.21
N TYR A 160 17.05 -10.41 -8.05
CA TYR A 160 18.17 -10.43 -7.11
C TYR A 160 18.52 -11.84 -6.58
N LEU A 161 17.51 -12.66 -6.31
CA LEU A 161 17.70 -14.03 -5.80
C LEU A 161 18.14 -15.02 -6.88
N GLU A 162 17.93 -14.71 -8.16
CA GLU A 162 18.51 -15.49 -9.27
C GLU A 162 20.02 -15.24 -9.39
N ASP A 163 20.46 -14.01 -9.15
CA ASP A 163 21.87 -13.60 -9.24
C ASP A 163 22.69 -13.98 -7.98
N VAL A 164 22.08 -13.90 -6.79
CA VAL A 164 22.74 -14.26 -5.52
C VAL A 164 22.54 -15.75 -5.23
N TYR A 165 23.63 -16.51 -5.17
CA TYR A 165 23.64 -17.94 -4.87
C TYR A 165 22.77 -18.27 -3.64
N TYR A 166 21.69 -19.04 -3.84
CA TYR A 166 20.69 -19.45 -2.85
C TYR A 166 21.19 -19.45 -1.39
N GLY A 167 20.81 -18.43 -0.61
CA GLY A 167 21.24 -18.33 0.78
C GLY A 167 20.83 -17.06 1.54
N ASP A 168 20.42 -16.00 0.86
CA ASP A 168 19.98 -14.76 1.52
C ASP A 168 18.58 -14.92 2.13
N VAL A 169 18.56 -15.32 3.40
CA VAL A 169 17.32 -15.51 4.18
C VAL A 169 16.52 -14.22 4.27
N GLU A 170 17.17 -13.06 4.39
CA GLU A 170 16.49 -11.77 4.49
C GLU A 170 15.77 -11.45 3.17
N ALA A 171 16.41 -11.66 2.03
CA ALA A 171 15.79 -11.46 0.73
C ALA A 171 14.59 -12.39 0.48
N VAL A 172 14.68 -13.65 0.93
CA VAL A 172 13.54 -14.59 0.86
C VAL A 172 12.37 -14.13 1.73
N GLU A 173 12.64 -13.61 2.93
CA GLU A 173 11.60 -13.04 3.80
C GLU A 173 10.96 -11.80 3.19
N ALA A 174 11.78 -10.92 2.61
CA ALA A 174 11.31 -9.73 1.90
C ALA A 174 10.40 -10.13 0.73
N LEU A 175 10.80 -11.12 -0.07
CA LEU A 175 10.01 -11.61 -1.20
C LEU A 175 8.66 -12.18 -0.73
N ARG A 176 8.65 -12.93 0.37
CA ARG A 176 7.38 -13.45 0.95
C ARG A 176 6.46 -12.33 1.38
N PHE A 177 7.00 -11.29 2.03
CA PHE A 177 6.22 -10.11 2.43
C PHE A 177 5.69 -9.35 1.21
N ALA A 178 6.55 -9.07 0.23
CA ALA A 178 6.20 -8.38 -1.01
C ALA A 178 5.07 -9.10 -1.77
N ARG A 179 5.14 -10.43 -1.88
CA ARG A 179 4.07 -11.24 -2.50
C ARG A 179 2.78 -11.19 -1.70
N ALA A 180 2.85 -11.32 -0.37
CA ALA A 180 1.66 -11.31 0.48
C ALA A 180 0.91 -9.96 0.45
N SER A 181 1.65 -8.86 0.32
CA SER A 181 1.13 -7.50 0.26
C SER A 181 0.88 -6.99 -1.17
N SER A 182 1.32 -7.73 -2.18
CA SER A 182 1.38 -7.25 -3.57
C SER A 182 2.08 -5.88 -3.63
N GLU A 183 3.24 -5.79 -2.98
CA GLU A 183 3.94 -4.53 -2.79
C GLU A 183 4.44 -3.94 -4.10
N MET A 184 4.18 -2.64 -4.27
CA MET A 184 4.67 -1.81 -5.35
C MET A 184 5.56 -0.73 -4.74
N LEU A 185 6.82 -0.67 -5.16
CA LEU A 185 7.79 0.31 -4.70
C LEU A 185 7.83 1.48 -5.67
N TYR A 186 7.68 2.68 -5.14
CA TYR A 186 7.92 3.91 -5.88
C TYR A 186 9.29 4.47 -5.51
N TYR A 187 10.10 4.80 -6.51
CA TYR A 187 11.40 5.41 -6.31
C TYR A 187 11.25 6.92 -6.17
N GLY A 188 11.74 7.47 -5.05
CA GLY A 188 11.86 8.90 -4.78
C GLY A 188 10.56 9.64 -4.52
N ARG A 189 9.59 9.61 -5.43
CA ARG A 189 8.36 10.41 -5.35
C ARG A 189 7.14 9.71 -5.92
N ILE A 190 5.98 10.09 -5.38
CA ILE A 190 4.66 9.88 -5.98
C ILE A 190 4.02 11.25 -6.14
N PHE A 191 3.81 11.71 -7.38
CA PHE A 191 3.34 13.09 -7.61
C PHE A 191 1.86 13.29 -7.24
N ALA A 192 1.53 14.45 -6.68
CA ALA A 192 0.17 14.83 -6.27
C ALA A 192 -0.89 14.63 -7.37
N LYS A 193 -0.54 14.83 -8.65
CA LYS A 193 -1.48 14.63 -9.76
C LYS A 193 -1.98 13.18 -9.90
N ASN A 194 -1.23 12.21 -9.37
CA ASN A 194 -1.58 10.79 -9.38
C ASN A 194 -2.30 10.40 -8.08
N ILE A 195 -2.44 11.32 -7.12
CA ILE A 195 -3.20 11.09 -5.90
C ILE A 195 -4.66 11.36 -6.19
N VAL A 196 -5.47 10.31 -6.09
CA VAL A 196 -6.89 10.35 -6.40
C VAL A 196 -7.67 10.92 -5.20
N GLU A 197 -7.44 10.36 -4.02
CA GLU A 197 -7.99 10.82 -2.75
C GLU A 197 -7.27 10.16 -1.57
N THR A 198 -7.40 10.75 -0.38
CA THR A 198 -7.01 10.13 0.88
C THR A 198 -8.21 10.06 1.81
N THR A 199 -8.44 8.90 2.43
CA THR A 199 -9.50 8.70 3.42
C THR A 199 -8.93 8.43 4.80
N LYS A 200 -9.61 8.90 5.84
CA LYS A 200 -9.23 8.69 7.24
C LYS A 200 -10.05 7.56 7.85
N TRP A 201 -9.39 6.51 8.32
CA TRP A 201 -9.95 5.33 8.97
C TRP A 201 -9.75 5.42 10.47
N THR A 202 -10.79 5.07 11.23
CA THR A 202 -10.79 5.05 12.70
C THR A 202 -11.55 3.82 13.20
N ALA A 203 -11.26 3.38 14.43
CA ALA A 203 -12.05 2.37 15.13
C ALA A 203 -13.33 2.97 15.75
N ASP A 204 -13.32 4.26 16.06
CA ASP A 204 -14.30 4.92 16.93
C ASP A 204 -15.76 4.80 16.44
N LEU A 205 -16.64 4.48 17.40
CA LEU A 205 -18.10 4.39 17.25
C LEU A 205 -18.79 5.74 17.01
N ILE A 206 -18.15 6.86 17.38
CA ILE A 206 -18.79 8.17 17.51
C ILE A 206 -19.01 8.84 16.14
N ALA A 207 -18.15 8.55 15.17
CA ALA A 207 -18.19 9.15 13.85
C ALA A 207 -18.54 8.07 12.82
N TYR A 208 -19.82 7.67 12.79
CA TYR A 208 -20.39 6.75 11.82
C TYR A 208 -19.86 5.30 11.96
N HIS A 209 -20.76 4.34 12.21
CA HIS A 209 -20.46 2.90 12.34
C HIS A 209 -19.90 2.23 11.07
N ALA A 210 -19.48 3.02 10.08
CA ALA A 210 -19.07 2.57 8.75
C ALA A 210 -17.64 3.03 8.46
N PRO A 211 -16.86 2.20 7.75
CA PRO A 211 -15.58 2.63 7.22
C PRO A 211 -15.78 3.76 6.19
N PRO A 212 -14.73 4.51 5.83
CA PRO A 212 -14.82 5.61 4.86
C PRO A 212 -15.31 5.21 3.47
N CYS A 213 -15.21 3.93 3.10
CA CYS A 213 -15.85 3.36 1.93
C CYS A 213 -16.63 2.09 2.32
N ASP A 214 -17.65 1.75 1.54
CA ASP A 214 -18.35 0.48 1.70
C ASP A 214 -17.41 -0.67 1.34
N LEU A 215 -16.95 -1.42 2.35
CA LEU A 215 -16.17 -2.63 2.09
C LEU A 215 -17.02 -3.68 1.38
N PRO A 216 -16.44 -4.49 0.48
CA PRO A 216 -17.13 -5.61 -0.14
C PRO A 216 -17.76 -6.55 0.89
N ASP A 217 -18.92 -7.12 0.56
CA ASP A 217 -19.66 -8.00 1.49
C ASP A 217 -18.84 -9.21 1.97
N TYR A 218 -17.83 -9.64 1.19
CA TYR A 218 -16.95 -10.75 1.57
C TYR A 218 -15.99 -10.39 2.73
N CYS A 219 -15.83 -9.11 3.04
CA CYS A 219 -15.06 -8.67 4.20
C CYS A 219 -15.83 -8.87 5.52
N TYR A 220 -17.16 -9.01 5.49
CA TYR A 220 -17.99 -9.04 6.69
C TYR A 220 -18.63 -10.40 6.99
N ILE A 221 -18.77 -10.70 8.29
CA ILE A 221 -19.60 -11.81 8.77
C ILE A 221 -21.06 -11.59 8.33
N PRO A 222 -21.86 -12.67 8.21
CA PRO A 222 -23.27 -12.53 7.85
C PRO A 222 -24.02 -11.56 8.78
N ARG A 223 -24.86 -10.67 8.20
CA ARG A 223 -25.57 -9.61 8.92
C ARG A 223 -26.41 -10.08 10.11
N LYS A 224 -26.89 -11.34 10.10
CA LYS A 224 -27.62 -11.96 11.23
C LYS A 224 -26.79 -12.11 12.51
N HIS A 225 -25.47 -11.96 12.41
CA HIS A 225 -24.54 -12.00 13.54
C HIS A 225 -24.08 -10.61 13.99
N TRP A 226 -24.66 -9.55 13.43
CA TRP A 226 -24.31 -8.18 13.82
C TRP A 226 -25.08 -7.80 15.08
N TYR A 227 -24.37 -7.21 16.04
CA TYR A 227 -24.93 -6.72 17.29
C TYR A 227 -24.92 -5.20 17.34
N HIS A 228 -25.84 -4.62 18.11
CA HIS A 228 -25.84 -3.18 18.38
C HIS A 228 -24.56 -2.77 19.11
N GLY A 229 -24.01 -1.62 18.75
CA GLY A 229 -22.78 -1.10 19.35
C GLY A 229 -21.47 -1.67 18.77
N GLN A 230 -21.54 -2.59 17.80
CA GLN A 230 -20.35 -3.03 17.07
C GLN A 230 -19.84 -1.97 16.09
N THR A 231 -18.52 -1.84 16.02
CA THR A 231 -17.78 -1.11 14.98
C THR A 231 -17.78 -1.89 13.66
N TRP A 232 -17.18 -1.33 12.61
CA TRP A 232 -16.94 -2.07 11.37
C TRP A 232 -15.86 -3.15 11.53
N LEU A 233 -14.94 -2.97 12.48
CA LEU A 233 -13.86 -3.92 12.77
C LEU A 233 -14.42 -5.20 13.39
N ASP A 234 -15.37 -5.07 14.32
CA ASP A 234 -16.06 -6.21 14.97
C ASP A 234 -16.88 -7.07 13.99
N ARG A 235 -17.16 -6.55 12.80
CA ARG A 235 -17.98 -7.22 11.77
C ARG A 235 -17.14 -7.94 10.74
N LEU A 236 -15.82 -7.82 10.77
CA LEU A 236 -14.93 -8.44 9.80
C LEU A 236 -14.98 -9.98 9.93
N VAL A 237 -14.76 -10.69 8.81
CA VAL A 237 -14.69 -12.16 8.81
C VAL A 237 -13.42 -12.73 9.48
N TRP A 238 -12.53 -11.85 9.92
CA TRP A 238 -11.30 -12.14 10.64
C TRP A 238 -11.19 -11.24 11.87
N ASP A 239 -10.38 -11.63 12.84
CA ASP A 239 -10.07 -10.82 14.01
C ASP A 239 -8.77 -10.02 13.78
N PRO A 240 -8.82 -8.68 13.65
CA PRO A 240 -7.65 -7.85 13.38
C PRO A 240 -6.57 -7.87 14.48
N SER A 241 -6.91 -8.29 15.70
CA SER A 241 -5.99 -8.36 16.83
C SER A 241 -5.07 -9.59 16.76
N VAL A 242 -5.60 -10.71 16.25
CA VAL A 242 -4.90 -12.01 16.28
C VAL A 242 -4.58 -12.57 14.90
N ASP A 243 -5.45 -12.36 13.90
CA ASP A 243 -5.33 -13.04 12.61
C ASP A 243 -4.24 -12.43 11.73
N THR A 244 -3.43 -13.31 11.16
CA THR A 244 -2.42 -12.94 10.15
C THR A 244 -3.09 -12.56 8.82
N SER A 245 -2.38 -11.82 7.95
CA SER A 245 -2.88 -11.46 6.62
C SER A 245 -3.30 -12.68 5.79
N ARG A 246 -2.58 -13.79 5.95
CA ARG A 246 -2.90 -15.07 5.30
C ARG A 246 -4.25 -15.64 5.80
N VAL A 247 -4.49 -15.62 7.10
CA VAL A 247 -5.75 -16.11 7.69
C VAL A 247 -6.91 -15.23 7.24
N ALA A 248 -6.76 -13.91 7.32
CA ALA A 248 -7.77 -12.96 6.85
C ALA A 248 -8.10 -13.16 5.36
N LYS A 249 -7.08 -13.33 4.50
CA LYS A 249 -7.26 -13.63 3.08
C LYS A 249 -8.07 -14.91 2.85
N HIS A 250 -7.76 -15.98 3.58
CA HIS A 250 -8.52 -17.23 3.49
C HIS A 250 -9.97 -17.09 3.94
N GLN A 251 -10.24 -16.37 5.03
CA GLN A 251 -11.60 -16.14 5.51
C GLN A 251 -12.41 -15.25 4.55
N MET A 252 -11.80 -14.21 3.97
CA MET A 252 -12.42 -13.39 2.92
C MET A 252 -12.76 -14.22 1.67
N ALA A 253 -11.84 -15.08 1.23
CA ALA A 253 -12.10 -15.99 0.10
C ALA A 253 -13.23 -16.99 0.41
N ALA A 254 -13.22 -17.62 1.59
CA ALA A 254 -14.29 -18.53 2.01
C ALA A 254 -15.65 -17.82 2.07
N ARG A 255 -15.68 -16.56 2.52
CA ARG A 255 -16.90 -15.75 2.54
C ARG A 255 -17.39 -15.40 1.14
N ARG A 256 -16.48 -15.08 0.21
CA ARG A 256 -16.81 -14.86 -1.22
C ARG A 256 -17.47 -16.09 -1.82
N ASP A 257 -16.87 -17.28 -1.64
CA ASP A 257 -17.42 -18.55 -2.13
C ASP A 257 -18.82 -18.82 -1.56
N GLN A 258 -19.04 -18.53 -0.28
CA GLN A 258 -20.34 -18.67 0.37
C GLN A 258 -21.39 -17.74 -0.27
N LEU A 259 -21.03 -16.47 -0.51
CA LEU A 259 -21.92 -15.49 -1.14
C LEU A 259 -22.29 -15.91 -2.57
N GLU A 260 -21.33 -16.40 -3.35
CA GLU A 260 -21.57 -16.89 -4.71
C GLU A 260 -22.51 -18.09 -4.74
N ARG A 261 -22.33 -19.06 -3.82
CA ARG A 261 -23.24 -20.21 -3.70
C ARG A 261 -24.66 -19.80 -3.32
N SER A 262 -24.83 -18.77 -2.49
CA SER A 262 -26.16 -18.29 -2.07
C SER A 262 -26.93 -17.54 -3.15
N ARG A 263 -26.27 -17.14 -4.25
CA ARG A 263 -26.90 -16.45 -5.39
C ARG A 263 -27.37 -17.41 -6.49
N ARG A 264 -26.92 -18.67 -6.46
CA ARG A 264 -27.33 -19.73 -7.39
C ARG A 264 -28.58 -20.42 -6.87
#